data_AF-A0A453CR63-F1
#
_entry.id   AF-A0A453CR63-F1
#
_cell.length_a   1.000
_cell.length_b   1.000
_cell.length_c   1.000
_cell.angle_alpha   90.00
_cell.angle_beta   90.00
_cell.angle_gamma   90.00
#
_symmetry.space_group_name_H-M   'P 1'
#
loop_
_entity.id
_entity.type
_entity.pdbx_description
1 polymer ?
#
loop_
_entity_poly.entity_id
_entity_poly.type
_entity_poly.pdbx_seq_one_letter_code
_entity_poly.pdbx_strand_id
1 'polypeptide(L)'
;IHSGSLRASAEFPTDRYLIELSAGSSAASSSSSYHYEYVTLRDLMLDCGYRGGGVAVVDSLRVGVDNCYITGFETEGIAVRGGHETYIRNTFLGQHMTAGTDPGERSFGGTAIRLDGNDNSVSDVVVFSAATGIMVTGGANTISGVHCYNKATGFGGTGIHLKVPGLTQTWLSNCYMDYTSIVAEDPVLLHVSGSFFLGDANVVLKAVTGVARGVQITGNMFNGRGKGVDIVQLDGAFGTVEQVYVQQNSAMGMNLKATTARGSAEGNGSSWTVDFAPVLLFPDRIGHVQYSLVAGDAFPGHTLRNISGNQVVVATDKAVSATVHVLVDQNSN
;
A
#
# COMPACT_ATOMS: atom_id res chain seq x y z
N ILE A 1 -30.17 -6.91 -7.04
CA ILE A 1 -30.28 -6.39 -8.42
C ILE A 1 -29.28 -7.16 -9.26
N HIS A 2 -29.70 -7.75 -10.38
CA HIS A 2 -28.80 -8.55 -11.21
C HIS A 2 -29.00 -8.28 -12.71
N SER A 3 -27.92 -8.34 -13.48
CA SER A 3 -27.89 -8.25 -14.94
C SER A 3 -28.38 -6.92 -15.54
N GLY A 4 -27.92 -6.62 -16.77
CA GLY A 4 -28.38 -5.47 -17.54
C GLY A 4 -27.44 -4.26 -17.46
N SER A 5 -27.90 -3.13 -18.01
CA SER A 5 -27.09 -1.93 -18.14
C SER A 5 -27.86 -0.68 -17.73
N LEU A 6 -27.22 0.18 -16.95
CA LEU A 6 -27.69 1.52 -16.63
C LEU A 6 -26.71 2.53 -17.21
N ARG A 7 -27.24 3.57 -17.85
CA ARG A 7 -26.44 4.67 -18.39
C ARG A 7 -27.00 6.00 -17.90
N ALA A 8 -26.13 6.84 -17.36
CA ALA A 8 -26.47 8.20 -16.99
C ALA A 8 -26.90 8.99 -18.24
N SER A 9 -28.00 9.73 -18.11
CA SER A 9 -28.38 10.70 -19.15
C SER A 9 -27.45 11.91 -19.13
N ALA A 10 -27.49 12.72 -20.20
CA ALA A 10 -26.74 13.97 -20.26
C ALA A 10 -27.10 14.94 -19.12
N GLU A 11 -28.29 14.82 -18.52
CA GLU A 11 -28.78 15.68 -17.43
C GLU A 11 -28.67 15.01 -16.03
N PHE A 12 -28.00 13.86 -15.92
CA PHE A 12 -27.86 13.15 -14.63
C PHE A 12 -27.13 14.01 -13.58
N PRO A 13 -27.54 14.06 -12.30
CA PRO A 13 -26.85 14.90 -11.32
C PRO A 13 -25.36 14.55 -11.17
N THR A 14 -24.51 15.56 -10.94
CA THR A 14 -23.06 15.36 -10.79
C THR A 14 -22.65 14.90 -9.39
N ASP A 15 -23.58 14.88 -8.46
CA ASP A 15 -23.39 14.58 -7.04
C ASP A 15 -24.18 13.36 -6.56
N ARG A 16 -24.68 12.54 -7.50
CA ARG A 16 -25.47 11.32 -7.23
C ARG A 16 -24.85 10.07 -7.84
N TYR A 17 -25.39 8.92 -7.48
CA TYR A 17 -24.94 7.61 -7.95
C TYR A 17 -26.04 6.93 -8.77
N LEU A 18 -25.66 6.15 -9.80
CA LEU A 18 -26.63 5.39 -10.59
C LEU A 18 -27.43 4.40 -9.73
N ILE A 19 -26.79 3.81 -8.73
CA ILE A 19 -27.43 3.00 -7.69
C ILE A 19 -27.01 3.52 -6.33
N GLU A 20 -27.97 3.84 -5.48
CA GLU A 20 -27.72 4.37 -4.13
C GLU A 20 -28.53 3.57 -3.11
N LEU A 21 -27.83 2.85 -2.22
CA LEU A 21 -28.39 2.25 -1.02
C LEU A 21 -28.22 3.25 0.12
N SER A 22 -29.19 4.17 0.23
CA SER A 22 -29.24 5.23 1.25
C SER A 22 -30.68 5.48 1.67
N ALA A 23 -30.93 5.77 2.94
CA ALA A 23 -32.29 6.00 3.45
C ALA A 23 -32.73 7.47 3.39
N GLY A 24 -31.82 8.36 2.93
CA GLY A 24 -32.04 9.80 2.94
C GLY A 24 -32.20 10.40 4.34
N SER A 25 -32.28 11.72 4.44
CA SER A 25 -32.46 12.46 5.71
C SER A 25 -33.81 12.19 6.40
N SER A 26 -34.72 11.46 5.76
CA SER A 26 -36.06 11.11 6.28
C SER A 26 -36.10 9.88 7.19
N ALA A 27 -35.00 9.13 7.33
CA ALA A 27 -34.97 7.87 8.09
C ALA A 27 -34.49 7.99 9.54
N ALA A 28 -34.47 9.20 10.11
CA ALA A 28 -34.04 9.50 11.48
C ALA A 28 -34.89 8.84 12.60
N SER A 29 -35.78 7.89 12.27
CA SER A 29 -36.68 7.22 13.21
C SER A 29 -36.55 5.70 13.26
N SER A 30 -35.63 5.07 12.52
CA SER A 30 -35.34 3.64 12.74
C SER A 30 -34.31 3.46 13.86
N SER A 31 -34.64 2.63 14.86
CA SER A 31 -33.70 2.20 15.90
C SER A 31 -32.52 1.36 15.38
N SER A 32 -32.54 1.01 14.09
CA SER A 32 -31.45 0.33 13.40
C SER A 32 -30.43 1.36 12.90
N SER A 33 -29.16 1.17 13.27
CA SER A 33 -28.01 1.90 12.73
C SER A 33 -27.72 1.58 11.26
N TYR A 34 -28.42 0.59 10.69
CA TYR A 34 -28.25 0.16 9.30
C TYR A 34 -29.58 0.15 8.55
N HIS A 35 -29.58 0.65 7.33
CA HIS A 35 -30.81 0.87 6.55
C HIS A 35 -31.07 -0.21 5.49
N TYR A 36 -30.00 -0.81 4.96
CA TYR A 36 -30.09 -1.91 4.01
C TYR A 36 -29.23 -3.08 4.46
N GLU A 37 -29.76 -4.30 4.30
CA GLU A 37 -29.04 -5.53 4.63
C GLU A 37 -29.25 -6.58 3.53
N TYR A 38 -28.25 -7.43 3.30
CA TYR A 38 -28.30 -8.55 2.35
C TYR A 38 -28.57 -8.15 0.88
N VAL A 39 -28.20 -6.93 0.50
CA VAL A 39 -28.34 -6.48 -0.88
C VAL A 39 -27.16 -6.98 -1.71
N THR A 40 -27.44 -7.56 -2.88
CA THR A 40 -26.40 -7.89 -3.87
C THR A 40 -26.69 -7.18 -5.19
N LEU A 41 -25.69 -6.46 -5.69
CA LEU A 41 -25.61 -5.91 -7.05
C LEU A 41 -24.69 -6.83 -7.85
N ARG A 42 -25.21 -7.46 -8.92
CA ARG A 42 -24.44 -8.45 -9.67
C ARG A 42 -24.60 -8.34 -11.19
N ASP A 43 -23.55 -8.59 -11.95
CA ASP A 43 -23.60 -8.70 -13.42
C ASP A 43 -24.09 -7.41 -14.11
N LEU A 44 -23.82 -6.24 -13.52
CA LEU A 44 -24.31 -4.94 -14.01
C LEU A 44 -23.24 -4.21 -14.81
N MET A 45 -23.65 -3.58 -15.91
CA MET A 45 -22.87 -2.54 -16.60
C MET A 45 -23.40 -1.16 -16.18
N LEU A 46 -22.57 -0.33 -15.55
CA LEU A 46 -22.91 1.01 -15.12
C LEU A 46 -22.04 2.03 -15.86
N ASP A 47 -22.62 2.79 -16.78
CA ASP A 47 -21.95 3.90 -17.47
C ASP A 47 -22.44 5.22 -16.88
N CYS A 48 -21.62 5.88 -16.06
CA CYS A 48 -21.99 7.11 -15.38
C CYS A 48 -21.87 8.35 -16.29
N GLY A 49 -21.47 8.19 -17.56
CA GLY A 49 -21.53 9.27 -18.55
C GLY A 49 -20.69 10.52 -18.22
N TYR A 50 -19.62 10.34 -17.44
CA TYR A 50 -18.79 11.39 -16.83
C TYR A 50 -19.57 12.32 -15.89
N ARG A 51 -20.56 11.77 -15.18
CA ARG A 51 -21.40 12.48 -14.21
C ARG A 51 -21.63 11.64 -12.97
N GLY A 52 -21.39 12.22 -11.80
CA GLY A 52 -21.63 11.53 -10.52
C GLY A 52 -20.82 10.24 -10.37
N GLY A 53 -21.37 9.26 -9.66
CA GLY A 53 -20.75 7.97 -9.39
C GLY A 53 -21.57 6.75 -9.81
N GLY A 54 -20.98 5.57 -9.67
CA GLY A 54 -21.64 4.30 -10.03
C GLY A 54 -22.56 3.79 -8.93
N VAL A 55 -21.97 3.35 -7.82
CA VAL A 55 -22.68 2.77 -6.68
C VAL A 55 -22.34 3.51 -5.40
N ALA A 56 -23.34 3.83 -4.59
CA ALA A 56 -23.14 4.23 -3.20
C ALA A 56 -23.81 3.23 -2.25
N VAL A 57 -23.07 2.79 -1.25
CA VAL A 57 -23.51 1.96 -0.13
C VAL A 57 -23.35 2.78 1.14
N VAL A 58 -24.45 3.18 1.76
CA VAL A 58 -24.44 4.08 2.93
C VAL A 58 -25.13 3.38 4.10
N ASP A 59 -24.46 3.34 5.25
CA ASP A 59 -24.99 2.79 6.51
C ASP A 59 -25.74 1.46 6.30
N SER A 60 -25.05 0.51 5.65
CA SER A 60 -25.62 -0.78 5.22
C SER A 60 -24.76 -1.94 5.72
N LEU A 61 -25.34 -3.13 5.81
CA LEU A 61 -24.69 -4.33 6.32
C LEU A 61 -24.77 -5.46 5.28
N ARG A 62 -23.69 -6.22 5.10
CA ARG A 62 -23.67 -7.43 4.23
C ARG A 62 -24.11 -7.14 2.80
N VAL A 63 -23.49 -6.13 2.20
CA VAL A 63 -23.75 -5.72 0.81
C VAL A 63 -22.72 -6.34 -0.11
N GLY A 64 -23.17 -6.94 -1.22
CA GLY A 64 -22.30 -7.45 -2.28
C GLY A 64 -22.35 -6.59 -3.54
N VAL A 65 -21.19 -6.18 -4.06
CA VAL A 65 -21.03 -5.65 -5.42
C VAL A 65 -20.13 -6.62 -6.18
N ASP A 66 -20.69 -7.34 -7.14
CA ASP A 66 -20.08 -8.56 -7.67
C ASP A 66 -20.18 -8.63 -9.18
N ASN A 67 -19.08 -8.91 -9.87
CA ASN A 67 -19.07 -9.08 -11.32
C ASN A 67 -19.70 -7.89 -12.07
N CYS A 68 -19.42 -6.67 -11.62
CA CYS A 68 -19.90 -5.45 -12.28
C CYS A 68 -18.83 -4.87 -13.21
N TYR A 69 -19.27 -4.08 -14.19
CA TYR A 69 -18.41 -3.23 -14.99
C TYR A 69 -18.89 -1.79 -14.82
N ILE A 70 -18.09 -0.94 -14.18
CA ILE A 70 -18.46 0.41 -13.78
C ILE A 70 -17.50 1.40 -14.43
N THR A 71 -18.03 2.31 -15.24
CA THR A 71 -17.23 3.25 -16.01
C THR A 71 -17.80 4.66 -16.03
N GLY A 72 -16.97 5.63 -16.42
CA GLY A 72 -17.43 6.99 -16.70
C GLY A 72 -17.87 7.75 -15.44
N PHE A 73 -17.43 7.36 -14.24
CA PHE A 73 -17.70 8.13 -13.02
C PHE A 73 -16.84 9.38 -12.97
N GLU A 74 -17.42 10.51 -12.55
CA GLU A 74 -16.67 11.74 -12.27
C GLU A 74 -16.17 11.75 -10.82
N THR A 75 -16.93 11.17 -9.90
CA THR A 75 -16.58 11.07 -8.48
C THR A 75 -16.00 9.70 -8.14
N GLU A 76 -16.86 8.74 -7.78
CA GLU A 76 -16.48 7.39 -7.40
C GLU A 76 -17.19 6.32 -8.21
N GLY A 77 -16.46 5.27 -8.58
CA GLY A 77 -17.07 4.08 -9.15
C GLY A 77 -17.97 3.38 -8.12
N ILE A 78 -17.40 3.08 -6.94
CA ILE A 78 -18.11 2.58 -5.77
C ILE A 78 -17.69 3.39 -4.54
N ALA A 79 -18.65 3.93 -3.80
CA ALA A 79 -18.44 4.56 -2.50
C ALA A 79 -19.14 3.75 -1.41
N VAL A 80 -18.40 3.35 -0.38
CA VAL A 80 -18.91 2.74 0.85
C VAL A 80 -18.72 3.73 1.99
N ARG A 81 -19.80 4.10 2.67
CA ARG A 81 -19.82 5.12 3.73
C ARG A 81 -20.55 4.60 4.96
N GLY A 82 -19.83 4.44 6.05
CA GLY A 82 -20.37 3.74 7.23
C GLY A 82 -20.71 2.28 6.90
N GLY A 83 -21.54 1.66 7.73
CA GLY A 83 -21.87 0.24 7.56
C GLY A 83 -20.70 -0.70 7.87
N HIS A 84 -20.93 -2.01 7.70
CA HIS A 84 -19.92 -3.06 7.85
C HIS A 84 -20.14 -4.15 6.79
N GLU A 85 -19.14 -4.99 6.55
CA GLU A 85 -19.28 -6.22 5.75
C GLU A 85 -19.72 -5.97 4.30
N THR A 86 -19.22 -4.89 3.66
CA THR A 86 -19.38 -4.72 2.21
C THR A 86 -18.31 -5.50 1.46
N TYR A 87 -18.73 -6.34 0.53
CA TYR A 87 -17.86 -7.17 -0.32
C TYR A 87 -17.93 -6.68 -1.77
N ILE A 88 -16.82 -6.13 -2.27
CA ILE A 88 -16.65 -5.73 -3.68
C ILE A 88 -15.75 -6.76 -4.33
N ARG A 89 -16.26 -7.50 -5.32
CA ARG A 89 -15.48 -8.58 -5.95
C ARG A 89 -15.71 -8.79 -7.44
N ASN A 90 -14.73 -9.38 -8.11
CA ASN A 90 -14.79 -9.74 -9.54
C ASN A 90 -15.18 -8.56 -10.46
N THR A 91 -14.90 -7.32 -10.06
CA THR A 91 -15.47 -6.12 -10.68
C THR A 91 -14.41 -5.35 -11.46
N PHE A 92 -14.81 -4.73 -12.57
CA PHE A 92 -13.98 -3.85 -13.38
C PHE A 92 -14.43 -2.40 -13.17
N LEU A 93 -13.50 -1.51 -12.81
CA LEU A 93 -13.80 -0.10 -12.61
C LEU A 93 -12.80 0.78 -13.34
N GLY A 94 -13.29 1.74 -14.13
CA GLY A 94 -12.41 2.79 -14.61
C GLY A 94 -13.13 4.05 -15.04
N GLN A 95 -12.54 5.21 -14.74
CA GLN A 95 -13.16 6.48 -15.12
C GLN A 95 -13.22 6.60 -16.64
N HIS A 96 -12.12 6.27 -17.33
CA HIS A 96 -12.04 6.31 -18.79
C HIS A 96 -11.84 4.91 -19.37
N MET A 97 -12.57 4.54 -20.42
CA MET A 97 -12.43 3.26 -21.12
C MET A 97 -11.20 3.24 -22.03
N THR A 98 -10.01 3.27 -21.43
CA THR A 98 -8.73 3.29 -22.16
C THR A 98 -7.73 2.30 -21.58
N ALA A 99 -6.69 1.99 -22.36
CA ALA A 99 -5.68 0.98 -22.02
C ALA A 99 -4.28 1.55 -22.24
N GLY A 100 -3.73 2.21 -21.21
CA GLY A 100 -2.38 2.78 -21.21
C GLY A 100 -2.14 3.87 -22.24
N THR A 101 -1.11 4.70 -22.02
CA THR A 101 -0.64 5.73 -22.98
C THR A 101 -1.68 6.78 -23.41
N ASP A 102 -2.79 6.88 -22.67
CA ASP A 102 -3.82 7.87 -22.94
C ASP A 102 -3.23 9.30 -22.77
N PRO A 103 -3.27 10.15 -23.80
CA PRO A 103 -2.77 11.53 -23.69
C PRO A 103 -3.45 12.34 -22.57
N GLY A 104 -4.68 11.98 -22.19
CA GLY A 104 -5.48 12.60 -21.13
C GLY A 104 -5.24 12.02 -19.73
N GLU A 105 -4.36 11.04 -19.55
CA GLU A 105 -4.16 10.35 -18.26
C GLU A 105 -3.84 11.32 -17.10
N ARG A 106 -3.09 12.38 -17.41
CA ARG A 106 -2.73 13.42 -16.42
C ARG A 106 -3.94 14.15 -15.85
N SER A 107 -5.06 14.23 -16.58
CA SER A 107 -6.29 14.88 -16.14
C SER A 107 -7.29 13.95 -15.46
N PHE A 108 -7.03 12.64 -15.38
CA PHE A 108 -7.91 11.73 -14.65
C PHE A 108 -8.02 12.18 -13.19
N GLY A 109 -9.24 12.12 -12.67
CA GLY A 109 -9.63 12.72 -11.37
C GLY A 109 -10.45 11.80 -10.45
N GLY A 110 -11.15 10.81 -11.01
CA GLY A 110 -12.05 9.94 -10.26
C GLY A 110 -11.35 8.95 -9.33
N THR A 111 -12.07 8.45 -8.34
CA THR A 111 -11.63 7.37 -7.44
C THR A 111 -12.43 6.11 -7.73
N ALA A 112 -11.80 4.98 -8.08
CA ALA A 112 -12.60 3.82 -8.46
C ALA A 112 -13.38 3.24 -7.27
N ILE A 113 -12.72 3.01 -6.13
CA ILE A 113 -13.36 2.54 -4.90
C ILE A 113 -12.98 3.45 -3.74
N ARG A 114 -13.97 3.86 -2.96
CA ARG A 114 -13.77 4.60 -1.72
C ARG A 114 -14.40 3.84 -0.55
N LEU A 115 -13.59 3.53 0.47
CA LEU A 115 -13.99 2.85 1.70
C LEU A 115 -13.88 3.82 2.88
N ASP A 116 -15.00 4.47 3.20
CA ASP A 116 -15.17 5.33 4.38
C ASP A 116 -15.85 4.53 5.51
N GLY A 117 -15.23 3.42 5.91
CA GLY A 117 -15.75 2.51 6.92
C GLY A 117 -14.79 1.35 7.17
N ASN A 118 -15.16 0.46 8.09
CA ASN A 118 -14.38 -0.71 8.47
C ASN A 118 -15.06 -2.02 8.09
N ASP A 119 -14.32 -3.12 8.21
CA ASP A 119 -14.78 -4.49 7.99
C ASP A 119 -15.28 -4.76 6.56
N ASN A 120 -14.70 -4.06 5.56
CA ASN A 120 -15.02 -4.29 4.15
C ASN A 120 -13.94 -5.13 3.46
N SER A 121 -14.31 -5.75 2.35
CA SER A 121 -13.41 -6.56 1.55
C SER A 121 -13.49 -6.19 0.07
N VAL A 122 -12.33 -6.02 -0.55
CA VAL A 122 -12.18 -5.86 -1.99
C VAL A 122 -11.36 -7.04 -2.51
N SER A 123 -11.92 -7.87 -3.39
CA SER A 123 -11.22 -9.03 -3.94
C SER A 123 -11.35 -9.18 -5.45
N ASP A 124 -10.26 -9.51 -6.13
CA ASP A 124 -10.28 -9.84 -7.58
C ASP A 124 -10.89 -8.71 -8.43
N VAL A 125 -10.48 -7.47 -8.13
CA VAL A 125 -10.96 -6.26 -8.81
C VAL A 125 -9.90 -5.72 -9.75
N VAL A 126 -10.32 -5.27 -10.93
CA VAL A 126 -9.46 -4.57 -11.88
C VAL A 126 -9.83 -3.09 -11.90
N VAL A 127 -8.86 -2.23 -11.64
CA VAL A 127 -9.02 -0.78 -11.67
C VAL A 127 -8.14 -0.16 -12.75
N PHE A 128 -8.76 0.66 -13.60
CA PHE A 128 -8.11 1.27 -14.76
C PHE A 128 -8.47 2.74 -14.92
N SER A 129 -7.55 3.51 -15.50
CA SER A 129 -7.77 4.88 -15.95
C SER A 129 -8.55 5.81 -14.98
N ALA A 130 -8.32 5.66 -13.68
CA ALA A 130 -8.83 6.54 -12.61
C ALA A 130 -7.66 7.26 -11.91
N ALA A 131 -7.89 8.38 -11.23
CA ALA A 131 -6.82 9.05 -10.47
C ALA A 131 -6.34 8.21 -9.30
N THR A 132 -7.31 7.69 -8.54
CA THR A 132 -7.05 6.81 -7.39
C THR A 132 -7.74 5.48 -7.62
N GLY A 133 -7.02 4.38 -7.41
CA GLY A 133 -7.62 3.05 -7.52
C GLY A 133 -8.55 2.78 -6.35
N ILE A 134 -7.99 2.60 -5.15
CA ILE A 134 -8.75 2.41 -3.92
C ILE A 134 -8.32 3.44 -2.88
N MET A 135 -9.28 4.20 -2.35
CA MET A 135 -9.07 5.11 -1.23
C MET A 135 -9.72 4.55 0.02
N VAL A 136 -8.93 4.41 1.09
CA VAL A 136 -9.37 3.88 2.38
C VAL A 136 -9.23 4.97 3.42
N THR A 137 -10.32 5.32 4.10
CA THR A 137 -10.32 6.30 5.20
C THR A 137 -10.85 5.72 6.53
N GLY A 138 -11.29 4.46 6.52
CA GLY A 138 -11.58 3.66 7.72
C GLY A 138 -10.60 2.48 7.88
N GLY A 139 -10.42 2.00 9.11
CA GLY A 139 -9.51 0.87 9.41
C GLY A 139 -10.13 -0.50 9.12
N ALA A 140 -9.40 -1.58 9.37
CA ALA A 140 -9.89 -2.97 9.36
C ALA A 140 -10.49 -3.44 8.02
N ASN A 141 -9.85 -3.08 6.90
CA ASN A 141 -10.26 -3.52 5.57
C ASN A 141 -9.32 -4.59 4.99
N THR A 142 -9.84 -5.43 4.11
CA THR A 142 -9.05 -6.43 3.36
C THR A 142 -9.10 -6.13 1.87
N ILE A 143 -7.95 -6.14 1.21
CA ILE A 143 -7.84 -5.91 -0.23
C ILE A 143 -6.95 -7.01 -0.81
N SER A 144 -7.48 -7.77 -1.76
CA SER A 144 -6.78 -8.94 -2.30
C SER A 144 -6.99 -9.11 -3.80
N GLY A 145 -5.98 -9.60 -4.53
CA GLY A 145 -6.15 -9.90 -5.96
C GLY A 145 -6.48 -8.67 -6.82
N VAL A 146 -6.20 -7.45 -6.33
CA VAL A 146 -6.54 -6.22 -7.05
C VAL A 146 -5.46 -5.88 -8.07
N HIS A 147 -5.86 -5.61 -9.31
CA HIS A 147 -4.99 -5.08 -10.34
C HIS A 147 -5.24 -3.58 -10.54
N CYS A 148 -4.30 -2.74 -10.12
CA CYS A 148 -4.36 -1.29 -10.33
C CYS A 148 -3.44 -0.89 -11.49
N TYR A 149 -4.02 -0.62 -12.66
CA TYR A 149 -3.35 0.06 -13.79
C TYR A 149 -4.04 1.41 -14.09
N ASN A 150 -4.42 2.10 -13.03
CA ASN A 150 -4.98 3.44 -13.10
C ASN A 150 -3.88 4.50 -13.36
N LYS A 151 -4.21 5.79 -13.25
CA LYS A 151 -3.27 6.90 -13.46
C LYS A 151 -1.93 6.64 -12.78
N ALA A 152 -0.85 6.63 -13.55
CA ALA A 152 0.49 6.34 -13.08
C ALA A 152 0.91 7.30 -11.95
N THR A 153 1.72 6.80 -11.02
CA THR A 153 2.23 7.61 -9.91
C THR A 153 3.10 8.77 -10.39
N GLY A 154 3.83 8.60 -11.49
CA GLY A 154 4.57 9.69 -12.14
C GLY A 154 3.69 10.84 -12.65
N PHE A 155 2.37 10.63 -12.79
CA PHE A 155 1.40 11.66 -13.15
C PHE A 155 0.56 12.12 -11.95
N GLY A 156 0.87 11.65 -10.74
CA GLY A 156 0.16 11.99 -9.51
C GLY A 156 -1.02 11.08 -9.18
N GLY A 157 -1.16 9.94 -9.86
CA GLY A 157 -2.14 8.93 -9.47
C GLY A 157 -1.65 7.99 -8.37
N THR A 158 -2.57 7.29 -7.73
CA THR A 158 -2.27 6.34 -6.65
C THR A 158 -3.06 5.05 -6.86
N GLY A 159 -2.43 3.91 -6.68
CA GLY A 159 -3.10 2.62 -6.82
C GLY A 159 -3.99 2.34 -5.62
N ILE A 160 -3.40 2.33 -4.42
CA ILE A 160 -4.14 2.19 -3.15
C ILE A 160 -3.64 3.25 -2.17
N HIS A 161 -4.53 4.08 -1.64
CA HIS A 161 -4.23 5.11 -0.65
C HIS A 161 -4.92 4.79 0.68
N LEU A 162 -4.13 4.40 1.68
CA LEU A 162 -4.56 4.22 3.06
C LEU A 162 -4.42 5.56 3.80
N LYS A 163 -5.48 6.36 3.75
CA LYS A 163 -5.56 7.70 4.34
C LYS A 163 -6.22 7.64 5.71
N VAL A 164 -5.64 6.81 6.57
CA VAL A 164 -6.14 6.46 7.91
C VAL A 164 -4.96 6.44 8.90
N PRO A 165 -4.40 7.63 9.21
CA PRO A 165 -3.21 7.74 10.05
C PRO A 165 -3.48 7.19 11.46
N GLY A 166 -2.58 6.32 11.93
CA GLY A 166 -2.65 5.73 13.27
C GLY A 166 -3.65 4.57 13.44
N LEU A 167 -4.50 4.30 12.45
CA LEU A 167 -5.63 3.35 12.58
C LEU A 167 -5.77 2.38 11.39
N THR A 168 -4.74 2.22 10.55
CA THR A 168 -4.84 1.54 9.25
C THR A 168 -5.43 0.13 9.30
N GLN A 169 -4.88 -0.77 10.12
CA GLN A 169 -5.38 -2.13 10.36
C GLN A 169 -5.79 -2.87 9.07
N THR A 170 -5.02 -2.76 8.00
CA THR A 170 -5.43 -3.18 6.66
C THR A 170 -4.51 -4.29 6.13
N TRP A 171 -5.12 -5.29 5.50
CA TRP A 171 -4.42 -6.39 4.83
C TRP A 171 -4.50 -6.23 3.32
N LEU A 172 -3.36 -5.99 2.67
CA LEU A 172 -3.19 -5.96 1.22
C LEU A 172 -2.42 -7.22 0.78
N SER A 173 -3.01 -8.04 -0.10
CA SER A 173 -2.39 -9.31 -0.49
C SER A 173 -2.59 -9.64 -1.97
N ASN A 174 -1.58 -10.21 -2.61
CA ASN A 174 -1.70 -10.73 -3.98
C ASN A 174 -2.19 -9.69 -5.00
N CYS A 175 -1.87 -8.42 -4.80
CA CYS A 175 -2.23 -7.34 -5.71
C CYS A 175 -1.22 -7.23 -6.86
N TYR A 176 -1.65 -6.68 -7.98
CA TYR A 176 -0.81 -6.29 -9.10
C TYR A 176 -0.86 -4.77 -9.28
N MET A 177 0.25 -4.10 -9.01
CA MET A 177 0.38 -2.65 -9.07
C MET A 177 1.16 -2.25 -10.33
N ASP A 178 0.48 -1.75 -11.35
CA ASP A 178 1.06 -1.43 -12.66
C ASP A 178 1.26 0.09 -12.78
N TYR A 179 2.50 0.56 -12.64
CA TYR A 179 2.90 1.98 -12.58
C TYR A 179 2.28 2.81 -11.44
N THR A 180 1.56 2.19 -10.51
CA THR A 180 0.86 2.86 -9.41
C THR A 180 1.33 2.39 -8.05
N SER A 181 1.52 3.31 -7.11
CA SER A 181 2.02 2.99 -5.77
C SER A 181 0.91 2.69 -4.78
N ILE A 182 1.30 2.01 -3.69
CA ILE A 182 0.53 1.98 -2.44
C ILE A 182 1.06 3.09 -1.55
N VAL A 183 0.20 3.94 -1.01
CA VAL A 183 0.56 5.01 -0.07
C VAL A 183 -0.16 4.77 1.24
N ALA A 184 0.58 4.72 2.35
CA ALA A 184 0.01 4.55 3.68
C ALA A 184 0.46 5.67 4.62
N GLU A 185 -0.51 6.43 5.14
CA GLU A 185 -0.28 7.51 6.09
C GLU A 185 -0.23 6.95 7.53
N ASP A 186 0.83 7.26 8.27
CA ASP A 186 1.13 6.78 9.63
C ASP A 186 0.63 5.34 9.91
N PRO A 187 1.15 4.32 9.20
CA PRO A 187 0.56 3.00 9.19
C PRO A 187 0.62 2.31 10.56
N VAL A 188 -0.52 1.75 10.99
CA VAL A 188 -0.62 0.89 12.18
C VAL A 188 -1.28 -0.43 11.81
N LEU A 189 -0.63 -1.56 12.07
CA LEU A 189 -1.10 -2.91 11.71
C LEU A 189 -1.40 -3.04 10.21
N LEU A 190 -0.43 -2.67 9.38
CA LEU A 190 -0.49 -2.77 7.92
C LEU A 190 0.24 -4.02 7.45
N HIS A 191 -0.40 -4.84 6.63
CA HIS A 191 0.25 -5.96 5.95
C HIS A 191 0.16 -5.80 4.43
N VAL A 192 1.28 -5.95 3.73
CA VAL A 192 1.40 -5.92 2.27
C VAL A 192 2.24 -7.12 1.81
N SER A 193 1.61 -8.09 1.16
CA SER A 193 2.31 -9.33 0.78
C SER A 193 1.89 -9.95 -0.54
N GLY A 194 2.76 -10.82 -1.06
CA GLY A 194 2.49 -11.64 -2.25
C GLY A 194 2.16 -10.85 -3.52
N SER A 195 2.47 -9.55 -3.54
CA SER A 195 2.05 -8.63 -4.59
C SER A 195 3.16 -8.43 -5.62
N PHE A 196 2.77 -8.07 -6.85
CA PHE A 196 3.68 -7.72 -7.93
C PHE A 196 3.59 -6.22 -8.24
N PHE A 197 4.72 -5.54 -8.33
CA PHE A 197 4.83 -4.11 -8.61
C PHE A 197 5.63 -3.94 -9.91
N LEU A 198 5.02 -3.31 -10.91
CA LEU A 198 5.63 -3.05 -12.22
C LEU A 198 5.84 -1.55 -12.44
N GLY A 199 6.91 -1.21 -13.15
CA GLY A 199 7.06 0.10 -13.75
C GLY A 199 7.46 1.19 -12.76
N ASP A 200 8.30 0.86 -11.79
CA ASP A 200 8.68 1.72 -10.66
C ASP A 200 7.58 1.90 -9.60
N ALA A 201 6.48 1.14 -9.66
CA ALA A 201 5.50 1.05 -8.58
C ALA A 201 6.16 0.60 -7.27
N ASN A 202 5.74 1.19 -6.15
CA ASN A 202 6.35 0.94 -4.84
C ASN A 202 5.34 1.08 -3.69
N VAL A 203 5.83 0.88 -2.46
CA VAL A 203 5.09 1.22 -1.24
C VAL A 203 5.69 2.48 -0.63
N VAL A 204 4.86 3.49 -0.34
CA VAL A 204 5.26 4.72 0.32
C VAL A 204 4.65 4.77 1.72
N LEU A 205 5.50 4.83 2.74
CA LEU A 205 5.10 5.14 4.10
C LEU A 205 5.19 6.64 4.30
N LYS A 206 4.06 7.29 4.54
CA LYS A 206 3.96 8.74 4.65
C LYS A 206 3.73 9.17 6.09
N ALA A 207 4.60 10.02 6.60
CA ALA A 207 4.47 10.59 7.93
C ALA A 207 3.45 11.73 7.93
N VAL A 208 2.44 11.63 8.78
CA VAL A 208 1.55 12.74 9.15
C VAL A 208 1.94 13.25 10.54
N THR A 209 2.04 12.32 11.48
CA THR A 209 2.57 12.47 12.85
C THR A 209 3.85 11.66 13.07
N GLY A 210 4.24 10.83 12.09
CA GLY A 210 5.51 10.11 12.08
C GLY A 210 5.46 8.78 12.82
N VAL A 211 4.39 8.00 12.61
CA VAL A 211 4.17 6.70 13.25
C VAL A 211 4.16 5.58 12.22
N ALA A 212 4.97 4.53 12.43
CA ALA A 212 4.87 3.28 11.72
C ALA A 212 4.92 2.13 12.74
N ARG A 213 3.82 1.39 12.91
CA ARG A 213 3.74 0.35 13.94
C ARG A 213 3.09 -0.93 13.43
N GLY A 214 3.73 -2.08 13.65
CA GLY A 214 3.20 -3.36 13.21
C GLY A 214 3.02 -3.41 11.69
N VAL A 215 4.00 -2.90 10.94
CA VAL A 215 3.96 -2.84 9.48
C VAL A 215 4.73 -4.01 8.91
N GLN A 216 4.14 -4.75 7.98
CA GLN A 216 4.77 -5.88 7.30
C GLN A 216 4.67 -5.67 5.79
N ILE A 217 5.79 -5.51 5.11
CA ILE A 217 5.88 -5.46 3.65
C ILE A 217 6.79 -6.61 3.22
N THR A 218 6.19 -7.74 2.88
CA THR A 218 6.93 -9.02 2.79
C THR A 218 6.52 -9.89 1.62
N GLY A 219 7.49 -10.57 1.00
CA GLY A 219 7.19 -11.56 -0.03
C GLY A 219 6.66 -10.96 -1.33
N ASN A 220 7.02 -9.70 -1.64
CA ASN A 220 6.59 -9.02 -2.85
C ASN A 220 7.68 -9.06 -3.94
N MET A 221 7.27 -8.90 -5.19
CA MET A 221 8.14 -8.83 -6.35
C MET A 221 8.04 -7.44 -6.98
N PHE A 222 9.18 -6.80 -7.24
CA PHE A 222 9.28 -5.46 -7.81
C PHE A 222 10.07 -5.49 -9.12
N ASN A 223 9.55 -4.83 -10.15
CA ASN A 223 10.21 -4.68 -11.44
C ASN A 223 10.13 -3.21 -11.89
N GLY A 224 11.27 -2.54 -11.90
CA GLY A 224 11.40 -1.14 -12.27
C GLY A 224 12.30 -0.91 -13.47
N ARG A 225 12.47 0.37 -13.80
CA ARG A 225 13.11 0.87 -15.02
C ARG A 225 14.59 1.24 -14.82
N GLY A 226 15.20 0.88 -13.69
CA GLY A 226 16.61 1.17 -13.40
C GLY A 226 16.88 2.63 -13.01
N LYS A 227 15.87 3.32 -12.45
CA LYS A 227 15.95 4.75 -12.10
C LYS A 227 16.37 5.02 -10.65
N GLY A 228 16.81 3.99 -9.93
CA GLY A 228 17.16 4.11 -8.51
C GLY A 228 15.95 4.36 -7.61
N VAL A 229 14.76 3.88 -7.99
CA VAL A 229 13.56 3.96 -7.16
C VAL A 229 13.62 2.83 -6.12
N ASP A 230 13.41 3.19 -4.86
CA ASP A 230 13.32 2.23 -3.76
C ASP A 230 11.98 1.47 -3.77
N ILE A 231 12.01 0.18 -3.43
CA ILE A 231 10.79 -0.64 -3.33
C ILE A 231 9.86 -0.21 -2.19
N VAL A 232 10.43 0.39 -1.14
CA VAL A 232 9.72 1.01 -0.03
C VAL A 232 10.34 2.37 0.22
N GLN A 233 9.53 3.42 0.28
CA GLN A 233 9.96 4.79 0.48
C GLN A 233 9.38 5.36 1.77
N LEU A 234 10.12 6.30 2.37
CA LEU A 234 9.63 7.14 3.45
C LEU A 234 9.35 8.53 2.88
N ASP A 235 8.11 9.00 3.04
CA ASP A 235 7.74 10.39 2.80
C ASP A 235 7.58 11.09 4.15
N GLY A 236 8.63 11.81 4.56
CA GLY A 236 8.72 12.45 5.87
C GLY A 236 9.43 11.61 6.94
N ALA A 237 9.51 12.17 8.15
CA ALA A 237 10.26 11.59 9.26
C ALA A 237 9.36 10.77 10.20
N PHE A 238 9.86 9.60 10.62
CA PHE A 238 9.16 8.71 11.55
C PHE A 238 9.85 8.69 12.90
N GLY A 239 9.24 9.34 13.90
CA GLY A 239 9.71 9.31 15.28
C GLY A 239 9.40 7.96 15.95
N THR A 240 8.23 7.39 15.66
CA THR A 240 7.79 6.11 16.21
C THR A 240 7.86 5.04 15.13
N VAL A 241 8.74 4.06 15.30
CA VAL A 241 8.82 2.87 14.45
C VAL A 241 8.96 1.66 15.35
N GLU A 242 7.95 0.81 15.34
CA GLU A 242 7.82 -0.35 16.22
C GLU A 242 7.30 -1.53 15.41
N GLN A 243 7.97 -2.69 15.46
CA GLN A 243 7.51 -3.89 14.77
C GLN A 243 7.29 -3.66 13.26
N VAL A 244 8.26 -3.01 12.60
CA VAL A 244 8.25 -2.76 11.16
C VAL A 244 9.19 -3.72 10.45
N TYR A 245 8.62 -4.53 9.57
CA TYR A 245 9.28 -5.61 8.87
C TYR A 245 9.17 -5.41 7.36
N VAL A 246 10.28 -4.99 6.75
CA VAL A 246 10.43 -5.01 5.30
C VAL A 246 11.46 -6.09 4.98
N GLN A 247 10.99 -7.22 4.46
CA GLN A 247 11.83 -8.43 4.34
C GLN A 247 11.31 -9.36 3.24
N GLN A 248 12.19 -10.23 2.75
CA GLN A 248 11.82 -11.27 1.76
C GLN A 248 11.18 -10.70 0.48
N ASN A 249 11.51 -9.46 0.12
CA ASN A 249 11.11 -8.87 -1.16
C ASN A 249 12.20 -9.11 -2.21
N SER A 250 11.80 -9.20 -3.47
CA SER A 250 12.72 -9.32 -4.60
C SER A 250 12.54 -8.14 -5.54
N ALA A 251 13.63 -7.62 -6.11
CA ALA A 251 13.60 -6.46 -6.97
C ALA A 251 14.51 -6.62 -8.18
N MET A 252 14.02 -6.19 -9.34
CA MET A 252 14.79 -6.01 -10.57
C MET A 252 14.65 -4.55 -11.01
N GLY A 253 15.75 -3.84 -11.25
CA GLY A 253 15.71 -2.43 -11.70
C GLY A 253 15.24 -1.42 -10.65
N MET A 254 15.14 -1.82 -9.38
CA MET A 254 14.78 -0.99 -8.21
C MET A 254 15.72 -1.31 -7.04
N ASN A 255 15.86 -0.38 -6.09
CA ASN A 255 16.69 -0.60 -4.92
C ASN A 255 15.92 -1.40 -3.87
N LEU A 256 16.51 -2.50 -3.40
CA LEU A 256 15.98 -3.24 -2.27
C LEU A 256 16.06 -2.40 -0.99
N LYS A 257 14.98 -2.42 -0.22
CA LYS A 257 14.92 -1.88 1.14
C LYS A 257 14.52 -2.97 2.12
N ALA A 258 15.07 -2.89 3.32
CA ALA A 258 14.80 -3.84 4.38
C ALA A 258 14.89 -3.18 5.76
N THR A 259 14.32 -3.83 6.78
CA THR A 259 14.54 -3.47 8.20
C THR A 259 15.50 -4.43 8.91
N THR A 260 15.89 -5.51 8.24
CA THR A 260 16.94 -6.43 8.68
C THR A 260 17.89 -6.66 7.51
N ALA A 261 19.21 -6.63 7.75
CA ALA A 261 20.20 -6.81 6.70
C ALA A 261 21.42 -7.62 7.18
N ARG A 262 22.11 -8.25 6.23
CA ARG A 262 23.37 -8.96 6.45
C ARG A 262 24.45 -8.35 5.57
N GLY A 263 25.65 -8.22 6.10
CA GLY A 263 26.79 -7.64 5.41
C GLY A 263 28.09 -8.20 5.94
N SER A 264 29.18 -7.94 5.22
CA SER A 264 30.50 -8.38 5.65
C SER A 264 31.57 -7.41 5.19
N ALA A 265 32.66 -7.33 5.96
CA ALA A 265 33.84 -6.59 5.61
C ALA A 265 35.07 -7.45 5.90
N GLU A 266 35.97 -7.53 4.91
CA GLU A 266 37.24 -8.23 5.01
C GLU A 266 38.38 -7.20 5.00
N GLY A 267 39.45 -7.47 5.75
CA GLY A 267 40.62 -6.60 5.74
C GLY A 267 41.69 -7.02 6.73
N ASN A 268 42.84 -6.34 6.65
CA ASN A 268 43.91 -6.43 7.63
C ASN A 268 44.05 -5.09 8.35
N GLY A 269 43.83 -5.09 9.66
CA GLY A 269 43.83 -3.88 10.47
C GLY A 269 43.21 -4.13 11.83
N SER A 270 42.78 -3.05 12.49
CA SER A 270 42.14 -3.12 13.81
C SER A 270 40.68 -2.67 13.79
N SER A 271 40.08 -2.44 12.62
CA SER A 271 38.71 -1.95 12.47
C SER A 271 38.10 -2.36 11.13
N TRP A 272 36.83 -2.76 11.15
CA TRP A 272 36.02 -3.10 9.99
C TRP A 272 34.69 -2.35 10.05
N THR A 273 34.30 -1.73 8.94
CA THR A 273 33.03 -1.02 8.81
C THR A 273 32.16 -1.72 7.78
N VAL A 274 30.94 -2.05 8.17
CA VAL A 274 29.91 -2.56 7.26
C VAL A 274 28.83 -1.50 7.13
N ASP A 275 28.63 -0.99 5.91
CA ASP A 275 27.65 0.06 5.63
C ASP A 275 26.31 -0.54 5.16
N PHE A 276 25.25 -0.26 5.93
CA PHE A 276 23.90 -0.70 5.64
C PHE A 276 22.97 0.44 5.18
N ALA A 277 23.47 1.69 5.07
CA ALA A 277 22.66 2.83 4.63
C ALA A 277 21.96 2.62 3.27
N PRO A 278 22.55 1.94 2.26
CA PRO A 278 21.85 1.70 0.99
C PRO A 278 20.61 0.82 1.12
N VAL A 279 20.59 -0.13 2.08
CA VAL A 279 19.56 -1.16 2.19
C VAL A 279 18.57 -0.92 3.34
N LEU A 280 19.01 -0.34 4.46
CA LEU A 280 18.12 -0.10 5.59
C LEU A 280 17.12 1.01 5.27
N LEU A 281 15.87 0.78 5.65
CA LEU A 281 14.77 1.69 5.36
C LEU A 281 14.84 2.98 6.18
N PHE A 282 15.01 2.84 7.51
CA PHE A 282 15.04 3.99 8.40
C PHE A 282 16.46 4.53 8.54
N PRO A 283 16.67 5.86 8.49
CA PRO A 283 17.99 6.43 8.74
C PRO A 283 18.38 6.28 10.21
N ASP A 284 19.64 5.90 10.45
CA ASP A 284 20.29 5.90 11.77
C ASP A 284 19.50 5.18 12.88
N ARG A 285 18.95 4.00 12.56
CA ARG A 285 18.01 3.29 13.43
C ARG A 285 18.35 1.82 13.63
N ILE A 286 19.63 1.47 13.71
CA ILE A 286 20.01 0.09 14.07
C ILE A 286 19.68 -0.12 15.55
N GLY A 287 18.71 -0.99 15.84
CA GLY A 287 18.27 -1.35 17.19
C GLY A 287 18.98 -2.58 17.76
N HIS A 288 19.38 -3.51 16.88
CA HIS A 288 20.09 -4.73 17.27
C HIS A 288 21.22 -5.07 16.29
N VAL A 289 22.33 -5.58 16.81
CA VAL A 289 23.48 -6.05 16.03
C VAL A 289 23.93 -7.41 16.55
N GLN A 290 24.11 -8.36 15.63
CA GLN A 290 24.87 -9.58 15.86
C GLN A 290 26.04 -9.60 14.91
N TYR A 291 27.22 -9.98 15.39
CA TYR A 291 28.39 -10.11 14.52
C TYR A 291 29.24 -11.33 14.91
N SER A 292 29.98 -11.83 13.93
CA SER A 292 31.04 -12.81 14.10
C SER A 292 32.31 -12.29 13.46
N LEU A 293 33.46 -12.51 14.10
CA LEU A 293 34.78 -12.18 13.57
C LEU A 293 35.53 -13.47 13.28
N VAL A 294 35.91 -13.67 12.02
CA VAL A 294 36.73 -14.78 11.55
C VAL A 294 38.15 -14.26 11.36
N ALA A 295 38.99 -14.41 12.39
CA ALA A 295 40.41 -14.10 12.32
C ALA A 295 41.19 -15.28 11.73
N GLY A 296 42.32 -15.01 11.07
CA GLY A 296 43.29 -16.04 10.66
C GLY A 296 43.98 -16.68 11.86
N ASP A 297 45.31 -16.59 11.94
CA ASP A 297 46.10 -17.29 12.97
C ASP A 297 46.14 -16.55 14.33
N ALA A 298 45.11 -15.78 14.68
CA ALA A 298 45.09 -14.93 15.87
C ALA A 298 43.76 -14.96 16.63
N PHE A 299 43.84 -14.72 17.94
CA PHE A 299 42.68 -14.53 18.83
C PHE A 299 42.70 -13.10 19.39
N PRO A 300 42.25 -12.09 18.62
CA PRO A 300 42.16 -10.71 19.11
C PRO A 300 41.00 -10.54 20.09
N GLY A 301 41.14 -9.63 21.05
CA GLY A 301 39.98 -9.07 21.74
C GLY A 301 39.20 -8.19 20.76
N HIS A 302 37.87 -8.32 20.72
CA HIS A 302 37.02 -7.60 19.76
C HIS A 302 35.79 -6.97 20.42
N THR A 303 35.30 -5.86 19.85
CA THR A 303 34.09 -5.20 20.32
C THR A 303 33.37 -4.41 19.22
N LEU A 304 32.06 -4.25 19.38
CA LEU A 304 31.25 -3.30 18.61
C LEU A 304 31.56 -1.88 19.09
N ARG A 305 31.94 -0.98 18.17
CA ARG A 305 32.37 0.40 18.47
C ARG A 305 31.34 1.45 18.10
N ASN A 306 30.65 1.27 16.98
CA ASN A 306 29.72 2.28 16.46
C ASN A 306 28.63 1.62 15.62
N ILE A 307 27.44 2.22 15.63
CA ILE A 307 26.27 1.86 14.82
C ILE A 307 25.64 3.07 14.09
N SER A 308 26.21 4.26 14.25
CA SER A 308 25.67 5.51 13.70
C SER A 308 25.65 5.53 12.18
N GLY A 309 24.69 6.23 11.59
CA GLY A 309 24.59 6.40 10.14
C GLY A 309 24.28 5.10 9.40
N ASN A 310 23.64 4.13 10.08
CA ASN A 310 23.45 2.76 9.59
C ASN A 310 24.77 2.03 9.25
N GLN A 311 25.87 2.39 9.91
CA GLN A 311 27.16 1.74 9.74
C GLN A 311 27.57 1.01 11.01
N VAL A 312 27.92 -0.27 10.87
CA VAL A 312 28.43 -1.08 11.98
C VAL A 312 29.94 -1.10 11.95
N VAL A 313 30.57 -0.64 13.02
CA VAL A 313 32.03 -0.66 13.18
C VAL A 313 32.42 -1.67 14.26
N VAL A 314 33.16 -2.71 13.87
CA VAL A 314 33.77 -3.68 14.80
C VAL A 314 35.27 -3.41 14.85
N ALA A 315 35.85 -3.38 16.05
CA ALA A 315 37.27 -3.15 16.24
C ALA A 315 37.92 -4.24 17.09
N THR A 316 39.21 -4.44 16.85
CA THR A 316 40.07 -5.36 17.62
C THR A 316 41.13 -4.59 18.41
N ASP A 317 41.69 -5.24 19.44
CA ASP A 317 42.76 -4.71 20.28
C ASP A 317 44.14 -4.68 19.60
N LYS A 318 44.31 -5.41 18.50
CA LYS A 318 45.52 -5.45 17.67
C LYS A 318 45.16 -5.56 16.20
N ALA A 319 46.15 -5.29 15.33
CA ALA A 319 46.00 -5.52 13.91
C ALA A 319 45.98 -7.02 13.58
N VAL A 320 45.03 -7.44 12.76
CA VAL A 320 44.81 -8.83 12.36
C VAL A 320 44.11 -8.86 11.01
N SER A 321 44.41 -9.87 10.20
CA SER A 321 43.62 -10.20 9.02
C SER A 321 42.37 -10.96 9.46
N ALA A 322 41.20 -10.38 9.20
CA ALA A 322 39.91 -10.96 9.56
C ALA A 322 38.80 -10.58 8.59
N THR A 323 37.73 -11.39 8.62
CA THR A 323 36.42 -11.05 8.05
C THR A 323 35.42 -10.86 9.18
N VAL A 324 34.67 -9.77 9.15
CA VAL A 324 33.55 -9.52 10.05
C VAL A 324 32.25 -9.75 9.29
N HIS A 325 31.40 -10.65 9.79
CA HIS A 325 30.04 -10.82 9.31
C HIS A 325 29.08 -10.16 10.29
N VAL A 326 28.12 -9.39 9.79
CA VAL A 326 27.19 -8.60 10.60
C VAL A 326 25.75 -8.87 10.15
N LEU A 327 24.87 -9.03 11.12
CA LEU A 327 23.41 -8.99 11.00
C LEU A 327 22.91 -7.79 11.81
N VAL A 328 22.06 -6.97 11.21
CA VAL A 328 21.42 -5.81 11.86
C VAL A 328 19.91 -5.89 11.80
N ASP A 329 19.23 -5.34 12.80
CA ASP A 329 17.78 -5.14 12.85
C ASP A 329 17.45 -3.71 13.28
N GLN A 330 16.46 -3.09 12.66
CA GLN A 330 15.99 -1.73 12.99
C GLN A 330 14.89 -1.68 14.05
N ASN A 331 14.40 -2.84 14.50
CA ASN A 331 13.45 -2.95 15.60
C ASN A 331 14.20 -3.09 16.94
N SER A 332 13.63 -2.49 17.98
CA SER A 332 14.21 -2.45 19.34
C SER A 332 13.58 -3.44 20.34
N ASN A 333 12.71 -4.34 19.85
CA ASN A 333 11.70 -5.13 20.59
C ASN A 333 10.55 -4.30 21.17
#